data_AF-A0A162KB77-F1
#
_entry.id   AF-A0A162KB77-F1
#
_cell.length_a   1.000
_cell.length_b   1.000
_cell.length_c   1.000
_cell.angle_alpha   90.00
_cell.angle_beta   90.00
_cell.angle_gamma   90.00
#
_symmetry.space_group_name_H-M   'P 1'
#
loop_
_entity.id
_entity.type
_entity.pdbx_description
1 polymer ?
#
loop_
_entity_poly.entity_id
_entity_poly.type
_entity_poly.pdbx_seq_one_letter_code
_entity_poly.pdbx_strand_id
1 'polypeptide(L)'
;MAPNPYILAADNSPALLPLLRAKPELACQQDDHGYSLVHAAASYNHLDLLRTLVRELRVPVDLRDEDRETALFVVETVEAARCLVEELGLDPALRGDLDLTAAEKIAAEGEFPLVAAYLQGLDVGAGAGDDATAAAGAPTADTADVLVDEMPAPPAGMTVTMGTMLPASDVPSTTVAAADAADTAAVAANPGDDDDAPDPEVRRRIEELAARPDFHTEQGQAALRQLVEDVLSGQHLAEDRHVRARRA
;
A
#
# COMPACT_ATOMS: atom_id res chain seq x y z
N MET A 1 -31.96 6.91 -13.82
CA MET A 1 -30.53 6.86 -14.19
C MET A 1 -30.12 5.41 -14.27
N ALA A 2 -29.35 5.01 -15.27
CA ALA A 2 -28.75 3.67 -15.27
C ALA A 2 -27.73 3.59 -14.13
N PRO A 3 -27.63 2.46 -13.40
CA PRO A 3 -26.64 2.32 -12.34
C PRO A 3 -25.23 2.33 -12.92
N ASN A 4 -24.30 3.00 -12.26
CA ASN A 4 -22.90 3.05 -12.68
C ASN A 4 -22.23 1.70 -12.37
N PRO A 5 -21.78 0.93 -13.38
CA PRO A 5 -21.22 -0.40 -13.17
C PRO A 5 -19.94 -0.39 -12.32
N TYR A 6 -19.14 0.68 -12.37
CA TYR A 6 -17.90 0.80 -11.60
C TYR A 6 -18.17 0.92 -10.09
N ILE A 7 -19.19 1.71 -9.72
CA ILE A 7 -19.65 1.79 -8.33
C ILE A 7 -20.25 0.46 -7.87
N LEU A 8 -21.03 -0.20 -8.73
CA LEU A 8 -21.55 -1.53 -8.41
C LEU A 8 -20.43 -2.56 -8.18
N ALA A 9 -19.31 -2.44 -8.90
CA ALA A 9 -18.14 -3.30 -8.69
C ALA A 9 -17.42 -2.97 -7.38
N ALA A 10 -17.18 -1.70 -7.11
CA ALA A 10 -16.57 -1.23 -5.86
C ALA A 10 -17.37 -1.64 -4.61
N ASP A 11 -18.70 -1.61 -4.69
CA ASP A 11 -19.59 -1.99 -3.58
C ASP A 11 -19.88 -3.50 -3.51
N ASN A 12 -19.31 -4.30 -4.42
CA ASN A 12 -19.66 -5.73 -4.62
C ASN A 12 -21.18 -5.97 -4.71
N SER A 13 -21.86 -5.09 -5.44
CA SER A 13 -23.31 -5.10 -5.52
C SER A 13 -23.81 -6.36 -6.23
N PRO A 14 -24.81 -7.08 -5.67
CA PRO A 14 -25.39 -8.26 -6.32
C PRO A 14 -26.11 -7.91 -7.64
N ALA A 15 -26.34 -6.62 -7.91
CA ALA A 15 -26.94 -6.15 -9.16
C ALA A 15 -25.95 -6.14 -10.35
N LEU A 16 -24.64 -6.19 -10.10
CA LEU A 16 -23.63 -6.09 -11.15
C LEU A 16 -23.65 -7.29 -12.10
N LEU A 17 -23.53 -8.52 -11.57
CA LEU A 17 -23.45 -9.71 -12.41
C LEU A 17 -24.69 -9.93 -13.29
N PRO A 18 -25.94 -9.73 -12.81
CA PRO A 18 -27.12 -9.73 -13.68
C PRO A 18 -27.04 -8.69 -14.80
N LEU A 19 -26.54 -7.49 -14.50
CA LEU A 19 -26.38 -6.43 -15.49
C LEU A 19 -25.33 -6.80 -16.55
N LEU A 20 -24.18 -7.35 -16.16
CA LEU A 20 -23.14 -7.79 -17.08
C LEU A 20 -23.58 -9.01 -17.90
N ARG A 21 -24.37 -9.92 -17.33
CA ARG A 21 -24.95 -11.04 -18.10
C ARG A 21 -26.00 -10.59 -19.11
N ALA A 22 -26.74 -9.53 -18.80
CA ALA A 22 -27.68 -8.92 -19.74
C ALA A 22 -26.98 -8.09 -20.83
N LYS A 23 -25.83 -7.49 -20.50
CA LYS A 23 -25.01 -6.65 -21.40
C LYS A 23 -23.52 -6.98 -21.26
N PRO A 24 -23.05 -8.09 -21.88
CA PRO A 24 -21.67 -8.55 -21.75
C PRO A 24 -20.62 -7.55 -22.23
N GLU A 25 -20.98 -6.67 -23.16
CA GLU A 25 -20.13 -5.59 -23.66
C GLU A 25 -19.66 -4.62 -22.57
N LEU A 26 -20.35 -4.53 -21.43
CA LEU A 26 -19.96 -3.68 -20.31
C LEU A 26 -18.82 -4.28 -19.48
N ALA A 27 -18.60 -5.60 -19.55
CA ALA A 27 -17.65 -6.27 -18.67
C ALA A 27 -16.19 -5.84 -18.90
N CYS A 28 -15.85 -5.56 -20.16
CA CYS A 28 -14.51 -5.10 -20.57
C CYS A 28 -14.44 -3.60 -20.81
N GLN A 29 -15.51 -2.84 -20.56
CA GLN A 29 -15.49 -1.39 -20.72
C GLN A 29 -14.61 -0.74 -19.65
N GLN A 30 -14.06 0.39 -20.03
CA GLN A 30 -13.28 1.27 -19.18
C GLN A 30 -13.98 2.63 -19.13
N ASP A 31 -13.77 3.37 -18.05
CA ASP A 31 -14.25 4.74 -17.94
C ASP A 31 -13.35 5.72 -18.71
N ASP A 32 -13.57 7.02 -18.50
CA ASP A 32 -12.82 8.09 -19.18
C ASP A 32 -11.31 8.06 -18.88
N HIS A 33 -10.89 7.41 -17.78
CA HIS A 33 -9.50 7.26 -17.34
C HIS A 33 -8.93 5.87 -17.63
N GLY A 34 -9.64 5.03 -18.40
CA GLY A 34 -9.20 3.65 -18.60
C GLY A 34 -9.45 2.75 -17.38
N TYR A 35 -10.12 3.22 -16.33
CA TYR A 35 -10.38 2.41 -15.15
C TYR A 35 -11.41 1.33 -15.47
N SER A 36 -11.12 0.08 -15.12
CA SER A 36 -11.95 -1.08 -15.48
C SER A 36 -12.66 -1.71 -14.27
N LEU A 37 -13.63 -2.59 -14.51
CA LEU A 37 -14.27 -3.35 -13.44
C LEU A 37 -13.30 -4.28 -12.69
N VAL A 38 -12.21 -4.71 -13.35
CA VAL A 38 -11.16 -5.50 -12.71
C VAL A 38 -10.36 -4.63 -11.73
N HIS A 39 -10.05 -3.37 -12.09
CA HIS A 39 -9.41 -2.42 -11.17
C HIS A 39 -10.27 -2.18 -9.94
N ALA A 40 -11.57 -1.90 -10.13
CA ALA A 40 -12.50 -1.71 -9.03
C ALA A 40 -12.59 -2.94 -8.11
N ALA A 41 -12.76 -4.13 -8.68
CA ALA A 41 -12.84 -5.36 -7.89
C ALA A 41 -11.53 -5.68 -7.14
N ALA A 42 -10.38 -5.34 -7.71
CA ALA A 42 -9.06 -5.53 -7.11
C ALA A 42 -8.82 -4.57 -5.93
N SER A 43 -9.09 -3.28 -6.11
CA SER A 43 -8.88 -2.25 -5.08
C SER A 43 -9.69 -2.52 -3.82
N TYR A 44 -10.94 -2.98 -3.96
CA TYR A 44 -11.81 -3.28 -2.81
C TYR A 44 -11.78 -4.75 -2.37
N ASN A 45 -10.81 -5.55 -2.83
CA ASN A 45 -10.61 -6.94 -2.43
C ASN A 45 -11.80 -7.90 -2.70
N HIS A 46 -12.50 -7.71 -3.83
CA HIS A 46 -13.65 -8.54 -4.22
C HIS A 46 -13.21 -9.77 -5.03
N LEU A 47 -12.63 -10.75 -4.34
CA LEU A 47 -12.00 -11.92 -4.97
C LEU A 47 -12.94 -12.74 -5.86
N ASP A 48 -14.17 -12.99 -5.40
CA ASP A 48 -15.14 -13.77 -6.19
C ASP A 48 -15.62 -13.00 -7.42
N LEU A 49 -15.71 -11.67 -7.32
CA LEU A 49 -16.02 -10.82 -8.46
C LEU A 49 -14.85 -10.84 -9.47
N LEU A 50 -13.60 -10.71 -9.03
CA LEU A 50 -12.42 -10.85 -9.88
C LEU A 50 -12.42 -12.17 -10.66
N ARG A 51 -12.62 -13.29 -9.95
CA ARG A 51 -12.72 -14.62 -10.55
C ARG A 51 -13.84 -14.69 -11.58
N THR A 52 -15.01 -14.12 -11.26
CA THR A 52 -16.17 -14.12 -12.16
C THR A 52 -15.91 -13.28 -13.42
N LEU A 53 -15.37 -12.06 -13.27
CA LEU A 53 -15.04 -11.17 -14.39
C LEU A 53 -14.06 -11.86 -15.36
N VAL A 54 -12.97 -12.44 -14.84
CA VAL A 54 -11.91 -12.99 -15.70
C VAL A 54 -12.26 -14.39 -16.22
N ARG A 55 -12.71 -15.32 -15.37
CA ARG A 55 -12.94 -16.72 -15.77
C ARG A 55 -14.27 -16.92 -16.49
N GLU A 56 -15.35 -16.31 -16.00
CA GLU A 56 -16.69 -16.48 -16.58
C GLU A 56 -16.96 -15.47 -17.70
N LEU A 57 -16.76 -14.18 -17.42
CA LEU A 57 -17.07 -13.10 -18.36
C LEU A 57 -15.92 -12.80 -19.34
N ARG A 58 -14.78 -13.48 -19.20
CA ARG A 58 -13.63 -13.39 -20.11
C ARG A 58 -13.06 -11.98 -20.25
N VAL A 59 -13.12 -11.19 -19.18
CA VAL A 59 -12.45 -9.89 -19.13
C VAL A 59 -10.94 -10.11 -19.10
N PRO A 60 -10.15 -9.40 -19.94
CA PRO A 60 -8.69 -9.49 -19.89
C PRO A 60 -8.19 -9.00 -18.53
N VAL A 61 -7.35 -9.80 -17.87
CA VAL A 61 -6.81 -9.47 -16.55
C VAL A 61 -5.74 -8.37 -16.63
N ASP A 62 -5.11 -8.22 -17.78
CA ASP A 62 -4.04 -7.28 -18.11
C ASP A 62 -4.55 -5.96 -18.71
N LEU A 63 -5.85 -5.65 -18.55
CA LEU A 63 -6.39 -4.33 -18.92
C LEU A 63 -5.59 -3.23 -18.23
N ARG A 64 -5.29 -2.19 -19.00
CA ARG A 64 -4.48 -1.05 -18.55
C ARG A 64 -5.28 0.24 -18.57
N ASP A 65 -5.15 1.03 -17.52
CA ASP A 65 -5.73 2.37 -17.43
C ASP A 65 -4.90 3.43 -18.19
N GLU A 66 -5.21 4.72 -17.96
CA GLU A 66 -4.54 5.86 -18.60
C GLU A 66 -3.04 5.95 -18.29
N ASP A 67 -2.61 5.49 -17.11
CA ASP A 67 -1.21 5.45 -16.67
C ASP A 67 -0.52 4.13 -17.05
N ARG A 68 -1.18 3.33 -17.91
CA ARG A 68 -0.79 1.99 -18.34
C ARG A 68 -0.67 0.99 -17.19
N GLU A 69 -1.32 1.27 -16.07
CA GLU A 69 -1.32 0.45 -14.88
C GLU A 69 -2.38 -0.64 -14.99
N THR A 70 -2.06 -1.83 -14.49
CA THR A 70 -3.03 -2.93 -14.39
C THR A 70 -3.71 -2.90 -13.02
N ALA A 71 -4.71 -3.75 -12.84
CA ALA A 71 -5.39 -3.91 -11.55
C ALA A 71 -4.45 -4.24 -10.38
N LEU A 72 -3.23 -4.74 -10.64
CA LEU A 72 -2.23 -5.02 -9.60
C LEU A 72 -1.66 -3.75 -8.93
N PHE A 73 -1.70 -2.60 -9.61
CA PHE A 73 -1.17 -1.34 -9.07
C PHE A 73 -2.08 -0.72 -8.00
N VAL A 74 -3.35 -1.12 -7.97
CA VAL A 74 -4.38 -0.57 -7.08
C VAL A 74 -4.81 -1.55 -5.98
N VAL A 75 -4.15 -2.71 -5.83
CA VAL A 75 -4.49 -3.68 -4.78
C VAL A 75 -4.02 -3.23 -3.41
N GLU A 76 -4.90 -3.32 -2.42
CA GLU A 76 -4.61 -2.96 -1.03
C GLU A 76 -4.31 -4.19 -0.16
N THR A 77 -4.60 -5.39 -0.65
CA THR A 77 -4.50 -6.64 0.10
C THR A 77 -3.62 -7.68 -0.60
N VAL A 78 -2.96 -8.52 0.20
CA VAL A 78 -2.15 -9.63 -0.33
C VAL A 78 -3.04 -10.67 -1.00
N GLU A 79 -4.27 -10.85 -0.52
CA GLU A 79 -5.25 -11.78 -1.08
C GLU A 79 -5.69 -11.37 -2.49
N ALA A 80 -5.93 -10.09 -2.75
CA ALA A 80 -6.25 -9.58 -4.08
C ALA A 80 -5.06 -9.74 -5.03
N ALA A 81 -3.85 -9.41 -4.58
CA ALA A 81 -2.62 -9.60 -5.35
C ALA A 81 -2.40 -11.09 -5.71
N ARG A 82 -2.56 -12.00 -4.74
CA ARG A 82 -2.49 -13.46 -4.97
C ARG A 82 -3.53 -13.93 -5.97
N CYS A 83 -4.77 -13.43 -5.85
CA CYS A 83 -5.83 -13.78 -6.78
C CYS A 83 -5.47 -13.35 -8.21
N LEU A 84 -5.04 -12.10 -8.42
CA LEU A 84 -4.65 -11.62 -9.74
C LEU A 84 -3.48 -12.42 -10.34
N VAL A 85 -2.41 -12.63 -9.56
CA VAL A 85 -1.19 -13.29 -10.05
C VAL A 85 -1.35 -14.80 -10.15
N GLU A 86 -1.58 -15.47 -9.02
CA GLU A 86 -1.50 -16.93 -8.93
C GLU A 86 -2.73 -17.61 -9.54
N GLU A 87 -3.90 -17.01 -9.38
CA GLU A 87 -5.17 -17.60 -9.81
C GLU A 87 -5.62 -17.17 -11.21
N LEU A 88 -5.37 -15.90 -11.58
CA LEU A 88 -5.84 -15.31 -12.83
C LEU A 88 -4.73 -15.11 -13.85
N GLY A 89 -3.46 -15.35 -13.47
CA GLY A 89 -2.32 -15.35 -14.38
C GLY A 89 -1.88 -13.94 -14.82
N LEU A 90 -2.15 -12.91 -14.02
CA LEU A 90 -1.62 -11.58 -14.27
C LEU A 90 -0.11 -11.59 -14.04
N ASP A 91 0.63 -11.11 -15.03
CA ASP A 91 2.08 -10.96 -14.94
C ASP A 91 2.45 -9.79 -13.99
N PRO A 92 3.11 -10.05 -12.85
CA PRO A 92 3.49 -9.00 -11.91
C PRO A 92 4.65 -8.11 -12.42
N ALA A 93 5.34 -8.52 -13.48
CA ALA A 93 6.44 -7.77 -14.08
C ALA A 93 5.97 -6.65 -15.04
N LEU A 94 4.65 -6.53 -15.29
CA LEU A 94 4.10 -5.47 -16.15
C LEU A 94 4.36 -4.09 -15.53
N ARG A 95 4.92 -3.20 -16.34
CA ARG A 95 5.25 -1.82 -15.97
C ARG A 95 4.20 -0.83 -16.48
N GLY A 96 3.91 0.18 -15.64
CA GLY A 96 3.10 1.36 -15.97
C GLY A 96 3.94 2.45 -16.68
N ASP A 97 3.41 3.67 -16.75
CA ASP A 97 4.05 4.80 -17.45
C ASP A 97 5.31 5.35 -16.78
N LEU A 98 5.46 5.16 -15.47
CA LEU A 98 6.68 5.52 -14.75
C LEU A 98 7.80 4.46 -14.91
N ASP A 99 7.62 3.48 -15.80
CA ASP A 99 8.49 2.32 -15.95
C ASP A 99 8.70 1.57 -14.62
N LEU A 100 7.72 1.61 -13.70
CA LEU A 100 7.74 0.88 -12.43
C LEU A 100 6.80 -0.33 -12.49
N THR A 101 7.17 -1.42 -11.81
CA THR A 101 6.22 -2.51 -11.49
C THR A 101 5.28 -2.06 -10.37
N ALA A 102 4.14 -2.76 -10.22
CA ALA A 102 3.23 -2.52 -9.10
C ALA A 102 3.95 -2.63 -7.74
N ALA A 103 4.87 -3.59 -7.60
CA ALA A 103 5.65 -3.79 -6.39
C ALA A 103 6.58 -2.61 -6.06
N GLU A 104 7.22 -2.04 -7.09
CA GLU A 104 8.11 -0.88 -6.96
C GLU A 104 7.33 0.39 -6.58
N LYS A 105 6.20 0.65 -7.25
CA LYS A 105 5.35 1.82 -6.98
C LYS A 105 4.78 1.79 -5.55
N ILE A 106 4.13 0.69 -5.16
CA ILE A 106 3.52 0.53 -3.83
C ILE A 106 4.58 0.67 -2.73
N ALA A 107 5.79 0.15 -2.96
CA ALA A 107 6.90 0.30 -2.02
C ALA A 107 7.40 1.75 -1.89
N ALA A 108 7.45 2.49 -3.00
CA ALA A 108 7.90 3.89 -3.03
C ALA A 108 6.91 4.83 -2.33
N GLU A 109 5.61 4.55 -2.43
CA GLU A 109 4.53 5.34 -1.80
C GLU A 109 4.33 4.97 -0.32
N GLY A 110 4.68 3.74 0.08
CA GLY A 110 4.66 3.30 1.47
C GLY A 110 3.28 2.91 2.01
N GLU A 111 2.30 2.67 1.13
CA GLU A 111 0.90 2.42 1.50
C GLU A 111 0.65 0.98 1.97
N PHE A 112 1.05 0.00 1.16
CA PHE A 112 0.75 -1.42 1.40
C PHE A 112 2.03 -2.27 1.48
N PRO A 113 2.83 -2.14 2.55
CA PRO A 113 4.15 -2.78 2.64
C PRO A 113 4.11 -4.31 2.54
N LEU A 114 3.03 -4.95 3.01
CA LEU A 114 2.86 -6.40 2.88
C LEU A 114 2.57 -6.84 1.44
N VAL A 115 1.84 -6.04 0.68
CA VAL A 115 1.57 -6.28 -0.75
C VAL A 115 2.87 -6.13 -1.54
N ALA A 116 3.60 -5.02 -1.33
CA ALA A 116 4.89 -4.80 -1.97
C ALA A 116 5.87 -5.95 -1.69
N ALA A 117 5.99 -6.38 -0.42
CA ALA A 117 6.85 -7.49 -0.04
C ALA A 117 6.44 -8.82 -0.69
N TYR A 118 5.13 -9.09 -0.80
CA TYR A 118 4.63 -10.27 -1.50
C TYR A 118 5.02 -10.24 -2.98
N LEU A 119 4.75 -9.13 -3.67
CA LEU A 119 5.03 -9.01 -5.11
C LEU A 119 6.52 -9.07 -5.42
N GLN A 120 7.37 -8.41 -4.61
CA GLN A 120 8.83 -8.51 -4.71
C GLN A 120 9.34 -9.94 -4.50
N GLY A 121 8.66 -10.72 -3.65
CA GLY A 121 8.99 -12.13 -3.45
C GLY A 121 8.75 -13.01 -4.68
N LEU A 122 7.87 -12.59 -5.60
CA LEU A 122 7.59 -13.32 -6.84
C LEU A 122 8.71 -13.17 -7.87
N ASP A 123 9.32 -12.00 -7.96
CA ASP A 123 10.45 -11.75 -8.88
C ASP A 123 11.65 -12.65 -8.57
N VAL A 124 11.90 -12.91 -7.28
CA VAL A 124 12.97 -13.82 -6.84
C VAL A 124 12.66 -15.28 -7.19
N GLY A 125 11.38 -15.66 -7.21
CA GLY A 125 10.93 -17.01 -7.59
C GLY A 125 11.02 -17.28 -9.09
N ALA A 126 10.77 -16.26 -9.93
CA ALA A 126 10.87 -16.37 -11.38
C ALA A 126 12.33 -16.42 -11.88
N GLY A 127 13.25 -15.77 -11.16
CA GLY A 127 14.69 -15.74 -11.50
C GLY A 127 15.52 -16.95 -11.06
N ALA A 128 14.95 -17.90 -10.30
CA ALA A 128 15.66 -19.10 -9.84
C ALA A 128 15.60 -20.29 -10.83
N GLY A 129 15.03 -20.08 -12.02
CA GLY A 129 14.80 -21.11 -13.04
C GLY A 129 15.76 -21.13 -14.23
N ASP A 130 16.60 -20.11 -14.43
CA ASP A 130 17.42 -19.96 -15.64
C ASP A 130 18.90 -19.74 -15.32
N ASP A 131 19.58 -20.78 -14.84
CA ASP A 131 21.04 -20.91 -14.99
C ASP A 131 21.39 -22.10 -15.91
N ALA A 132 20.77 -22.08 -17.10
CA ALA A 132 21.11 -22.96 -18.22
C ALA A 132 21.62 -22.13 -19.41
N THR A 133 22.86 -21.65 -19.27
CA THR A 133 23.91 -21.76 -20.30
C THR A 133 23.50 -21.66 -21.77
N ALA A 134 23.25 -20.45 -22.26
CA ALA A 134 23.32 -20.14 -23.69
C ALA A 134 24.72 -19.64 -24.08
N ALA A 135 25.68 -20.56 -24.18
CA ALA A 135 26.94 -20.32 -24.88
C ALA A 135 27.42 -21.57 -25.63
N ALA A 136 27.19 -21.52 -26.95
CA ALA A 136 28.01 -22.09 -28.02
C ALA A 136 28.29 -23.61 -28.08
N GLY A 137 27.78 -24.22 -29.15
CA GLY A 137 28.57 -25.17 -29.95
C GLY A 137 28.16 -26.65 -29.87
N ALA A 138 27.41 -27.11 -30.87
CA ALA A 138 27.40 -28.52 -31.24
C ALA A 138 28.80 -28.97 -31.71
N PRO A 139 29.22 -30.22 -31.48
CA PRO A 139 28.89 -31.25 -32.46
C PRO A 139 28.52 -32.62 -31.86
N THR A 140 28.17 -33.50 -32.80
CA THR A 140 27.51 -34.80 -32.74
C THR A 140 28.32 -35.97 -32.17
N ALA A 141 27.54 -36.96 -31.72
CA ALA A 141 27.70 -38.42 -31.88
C ALA A 141 28.49 -39.23 -30.83
N ASP A 142 27.69 -40.06 -30.14
CA ASP A 142 27.84 -41.52 -30.00
C ASP A 142 28.58 -42.11 -28.79
N THR A 143 28.00 -43.22 -28.37
CA THR A 143 28.43 -44.28 -27.44
C THR A 143 28.09 -44.15 -25.95
N ALA A 144 27.46 -45.22 -25.49
CA ALA A 144 27.00 -45.52 -24.15
C ALA A 144 28.12 -46.13 -23.28
N ASP A 145 28.18 -45.75 -22.00
CA ASP A 145 28.56 -46.61 -20.86
C ASP A 145 28.34 -45.80 -19.55
N VAL A 146 27.37 -46.12 -18.68
CA VAL A 146 27.45 -46.88 -17.40
C VAL A 146 28.33 -46.22 -16.29
N LEU A 147 27.72 -46.14 -15.09
CA LEU A 147 28.28 -46.09 -13.71
C LEU A 147 28.36 -44.73 -12.98
N VAL A 148 27.62 -44.67 -11.86
CA VAL A 148 27.86 -44.02 -10.55
C VAL A 148 29.04 -43.05 -10.42
N ASP A 149 28.81 -41.86 -9.84
CA ASP A 149 29.17 -41.52 -8.44
C ASP A 149 29.26 -39.99 -8.22
N GLU A 150 29.01 -39.60 -6.96
CA GLU A 150 29.50 -38.42 -6.26
C GLU A 150 29.02 -36.99 -6.60
N MET A 151 28.35 -36.41 -5.59
CA MET A 151 28.29 -34.97 -5.31
C MET A 151 29.69 -34.45 -4.94
N PRO A 152 30.18 -33.34 -5.52
CA PRO A 152 31.30 -32.61 -4.94
C PRO A 152 30.82 -31.63 -3.86
N ALA A 153 31.27 -31.86 -2.62
CA ALA A 153 31.17 -30.89 -1.53
C ALA A 153 32.18 -29.74 -1.73
N PRO A 154 31.85 -28.49 -1.35
CA PRO A 154 32.81 -27.39 -1.38
C PRO A 154 33.84 -27.52 -0.23
N PRO A 155 35.11 -27.11 -0.46
CA PRO A 155 36.22 -27.32 0.46
C PRO A 155 36.18 -26.42 1.70
N ALA A 156 36.60 -27.00 2.83
CA ALA A 156 36.80 -26.33 4.11
C ALA A 156 38.04 -25.42 4.09
N GLY A 157 37.91 -24.16 4.54
CA GLY A 157 39.09 -23.29 4.64
C GLY A 157 38.97 -21.84 5.11
N MET A 158 37.79 -21.31 5.51
CA MET A 158 37.71 -19.93 6.02
C MET A 158 37.40 -19.88 7.53
N THR A 159 38.42 -19.56 8.32
CA THR A 159 38.29 -19.19 9.73
C THR A 159 37.71 -17.79 9.86
N VAL A 160 36.48 -17.67 10.36
CA VAL A 160 35.90 -16.37 10.78
C VAL A 160 36.20 -16.21 12.26
N THR A 161 37.22 -15.42 12.58
CA THR A 161 37.55 -14.99 13.94
C THR A 161 36.49 -14.00 14.44
N MET A 162 35.62 -14.47 15.32
CA MET A 162 34.65 -13.64 16.06
C MET A 162 35.38 -12.91 17.20
N GLY A 163 35.76 -11.67 16.95
CA GLY A 163 36.36 -10.78 17.95
C GLY A 163 35.29 -10.05 18.78
N THR A 164 35.23 -10.40 20.06
CA THR A 164 34.55 -9.67 21.14
C THR A 164 35.31 -8.42 21.56
N MET A 165 34.64 -7.25 21.58
CA MET A 165 34.88 -6.10 22.48
C MET A 165 33.69 -5.14 22.30
N LEU A 166 32.67 -5.16 23.16
CA LEU A 166 32.47 -4.37 24.40
C LEU A 166 32.41 -2.83 24.22
N PRO A 167 31.59 -2.13 25.05
CA PRO A 167 30.88 -0.87 24.73
C PRO A 167 31.48 0.36 25.42
N ALA A 168 30.75 1.50 25.37
CA ALA A 168 31.00 2.83 25.98
C ALA A 168 31.59 3.85 24.96
N SER A 169 31.26 5.14 24.89
CA SER A 169 30.37 6.04 25.64
C SER A 169 30.36 7.38 24.89
N ASP A 170 29.47 8.28 25.32
CA ASP A 170 29.60 9.75 25.26
C ASP A 170 29.39 10.48 23.94
N VAL A 171 28.20 11.10 23.84
CA VAL A 171 28.05 12.43 23.23
C VAL A 171 27.59 13.40 24.33
N PRO A 172 28.40 14.42 24.69
CA PRO A 172 28.01 15.41 25.69
C PRO A 172 27.10 16.50 25.09
N SER A 173 26.03 16.81 25.82
CA SER A 173 25.31 18.09 25.73
C SER A 173 26.26 19.25 26.06
N THR A 174 26.32 20.28 25.22
CA THR A 174 26.47 21.67 25.72
C THR A 174 25.91 22.67 24.72
N THR A 175 24.96 23.45 25.23
CA THR A 175 24.45 24.76 24.81
C THR A 175 25.51 25.74 24.29
N VAL A 176 25.18 26.58 23.30
CA VAL A 176 25.31 28.06 23.38
C VAL A 176 24.60 28.77 22.22
N ALA A 177 23.80 29.76 22.62
CA ALA A 177 23.64 31.12 22.05
C ALA A 177 23.16 31.35 20.60
N ALA A 178 21.93 31.86 20.54
CA ALA A 178 21.47 33.06 19.81
C ALA A 178 22.43 33.76 18.84
N ALA A 179 21.99 33.88 17.59
CA ALA A 179 21.64 35.13 16.89
C ALA A 179 21.59 34.85 15.39
N ASP A 180 20.49 35.19 14.72
CA ASP A 180 20.44 36.25 13.71
C ASP A 180 19.16 36.15 12.90
N ALA A 181 18.67 37.32 12.52
CA ALA A 181 17.37 37.55 11.91
C ALA A 181 17.39 37.37 10.39
N ALA A 182 16.17 37.28 9.85
CA ALA A 182 15.77 37.60 8.49
C ALA A 182 16.22 36.64 7.38
N ASP A 183 15.24 35.89 6.87
CA ASP A 183 14.78 35.96 5.48
C ASP A 183 14.31 34.57 5.04
N THR A 184 13.01 34.41 4.86
CA THR A 184 12.44 33.48 3.88
C THR A 184 10.95 33.78 3.73
N ALA A 185 10.71 34.66 2.76
CA ALA A 185 9.67 34.55 1.74
C ALA A 185 8.37 33.80 2.11
N ALA A 186 7.36 34.61 2.39
CA ALA A 186 5.97 34.49 1.94
C ALA A 186 5.64 33.27 1.05
N VAL A 187 5.01 32.26 1.66
CA VAL A 187 4.09 31.38 0.95
C VAL A 187 2.72 32.04 0.99
N ALA A 188 2.21 32.32 -0.20
CA ALA A 188 0.94 32.98 -0.43
C ALA A 188 -0.21 32.20 0.20
N ALA A 189 -1.02 32.93 0.97
CA ALA A 189 -2.30 32.48 1.49
C ALA A 189 -3.24 32.09 0.33
N ASN A 190 -3.74 30.86 0.37
CA ASN A 190 -4.97 30.51 -0.31
C ASN A 190 -6.09 30.61 0.76
N PRO A 191 -7.08 31.51 0.63
CA PRO A 191 -8.13 31.64 1.62
C PRO A 191 -9.25 30.65 1.29
N GLY A 192 -9.42 29.60 2.08
CA GLY A 192 -10.45 28.60 1.78
C GLY A 192 -10.79 27.56 2.85
N ASP A 193 -9.95 27.27 3.83
CA ASP A 193 -10.17 26.13 4.74
C ASP A 193 -9.92 26.51 6.20
N ASP A 194 -10.96 26.92 6.93
CA ASP A 194 -10.92 27.26 8.37
C ASP A 194 -11.78 26.31 9.25
N ASP A 195 -12.19 25.13 8.75
CA ASP A 195 -13.11 24.23 9.49
C ASP A 195 -12.57 22.82 9.80
N ASP A 196 -11.27 22.54 9.62
CA ASP A 196 -10.66 21.22 9.94
C ASP A 196 -9.49 21.29 10.94
N ALA A 197 -9.38 22.40 11.69
CA ALA A 197 -8.45 22.46 12.81
C ALA A 197 -9.13 21.86 14.07
N PRO A 198 -8.56 20.83 14.72
CA PRO A 198 -9.10 20.31 15.97
C PRO A 198 -9.10 21.43 17.03
N ASP A 199 -10.22 21.54 17.76
CA ASP A 199 -10.46 22.63 18.71
C ASP A 199 -9.23 22.88 19.60
N PRO A 200 -8.80 24.15 19.76
CA PRO A 200 -7.59 24.48 20.52
C PRO A 200 -7.68 24.03 21.98
N GLU A 201 -8.90 23.91 22.52
CA GLU A 201 -9.15 23.40 23.87
C GLU A 201 -8.92 21.89 23.99
N VAL A 202 -9.33 21.12 22.98
CA VAL A 202 -9.11 19.67 22.92
C VAL A 202 -7.61 19.37 22.87
N ARG A 203 -6.87 20.12 22.04
CA ARG A 203 -5.40 20.01 21.96
C ARG A 203 -4.73 20.29 23.30
N ARG A 204 -5.14 21.37 24.00
CA ARG A 204 -4.64 21.71 25.34
C ARG A 204 -4.91 20.60 26.36
N ARG A 205 -6.09 19.98 26.31
CA ARG A 205 -6.47 18.93 27.27
C ARG A 205 -5.73 17.61 27.01
N ILE A 206 -5.46 17.27 25.76
CA ILE A 206 -4.61 16.12 25.39
C ILE A 206 -3.17 16.37 25.89
N GLU A 207 -2.62 17.57 25.68
CA GLU A 207 -1.27 17.91 26.13
C GLU A 207 -1.14 17.86 27.67
N GLU A 208 -2.16 18.34 28.39
CA GLU A 208 -2.20 18.24 29.86
C GLU A 208 -2.24 16.78 30.34
N LEU A 209 -3.00 15.91 29.67
CA LEU A 209 -3.03 14.48 29.99
C LEU A 209 -1.71 13.78 29.65
N ALA A 210 -1.11 14.12 28.51
CA ALA A 210 0.18 13.57 28.07
C ALA A 210 1.35 14.01 28.97
N ALA A 211 1.27 15.21 29.57
CA ALA A 211 2.28 15.72 30.48
C ALA A 211 2.26 15.03 31.86
N ARG A 212 1.22 14.26 32.18
CA ARG A 212 1.13 13.57 33.48
C ARG A 212 1.94 12.26 33.46
N PRO A 213 2.66 11.93 34.56
CA PRO A 213 3.46 10.71 34.64
C PRO A 213 2.62 9.42 34.65
N ASP A 214 1.31 9.53 34.90
CA ASP A 214 0.35 8.42 34.89
C ASP A 214 -0.31 8.21 33.52
N PHE A 215 0.12 8.92 32.47
CA PHE A 215 -0.45 8.82 31.13
C PHE A 215 -0.48 7.38 30.60
N HIS A 216 0.58 6.60 30.85
CA HIS A 216 0.70 5.21 30.40
C HIS A 216 -0.06 4.20 31.29
N THR A 217 -0.67 4.64 32.39
CA THR A 217 -1.46 3.78 33.27
C THR A 217 -2.90 3.64 32.77
N GLU A 218 -3.64 2.64 33.25
CA GLU A 218 -5.06 2.48 32.90
C GLU A 218 -5.88 3.73 33.21
N GLN A 219 -5.56 4.45 34.28
CA GLN A 219 -6.26 5.68 34.66
C GLN A 219 -5.98 6.83 33.69
N GLY A 220 -4.73 7.01 33.26
CA GLY A 220 -4.35 8.03 32.29
C GLY A 220 -4.94 7.76 30.90
N GLN A 221 -4.88 6.50 30.45
CA GLN A 221 -5.49 6.09 29.18
C GLN A 221 -7.01 6.14 29.21
N ALA A 222 -7.66 5.85 30.34
CA ALA A 222 -9.09 6.00 30.51
C ALA A 222 -9.53 7.47 30.41
N ALA A 223 -8.78 8.39 31.02
CA ALA A 223 -9.05 9.83 30.93
C ALA A 223 -8.89 10.37 29.50
N LEU A 224 -7.90 9.88 28.74
CA LEU A 224 -7.75 10.23 27.32
C LEU A 224 -8.92 9.70 26.47
N ARG A 225 -9.33 8.45 26.69
CA ARG A 225 -10.48 7.86 25.96
C ARG A 225 -11.77 8.62 26.23
N GLN A 226 -12.02 9.01 27.47
CA GLN A 226 -13.18 9.80 27.84
C GLN A 226 -13.17 11.17 27.13
N LEU A 227 -12.01 11.84 27.06
CA LEU A 227 -11.88 13.10 26.33
C LEU A 227 -12.18 12.96 24.83
N VAL A 228 -11.70 11.89 24.20
CA VAL A 228 -11.98 11.61 22.78
C VAL A 228 -13.46 11.30 22.56
N GLU A 229 -14.08 10.54 23.47
CA GLU A 229 -15.51 10.22 23.42
C GLU A 229 -16.40 11.46 23.62
N ASP A 230 -16.01 12.38 24.50
CA ASP A 230 -16.73 13.65 24.73
C ASP A 230 -16.69 14.57 23.50
N VAL A 231 -15.55 14.61 22.80
CA VAL A 231 -15.38 15.36 21.54
C VAL A 231 -16.20 14.76 20.41
N LEU A 232 -16.14 13.44 20.24
CA LEU A 232 -16.92 12.72 19.22
C LEU A 232 -18.43 12.78 19.49
N SER A 233 -18.83 12.82 20.76
CA SER A 233 -20.23 12.97 21.17
C SER A 233 -20.76 14.40 21.01
N GLY A 234 -19.90 15.36 20.60
CA GLY A 234 -20.29 16.76 20.41
C GLY A 234 -20.69 17.48 21.69
N GLN A 235 -20.24 16.99 22.86
CA GLN A 235 -20.55 17.62 24.15
C GLN A 235 -19.77 18.93 24.36
N HIS A 236 -18.82 19.26 23.48
CA HIS A 236 -18.13 20.55 23.42
C HIS A 236 -18.95 21.62 22.65
N LEU A 237 -20.26 21.72 22.92
CA LEU A 237 -21.16 22.72 22.34
C LEU A 237 -22.03 23.45 23.38
N ALA A 238 -21.58 23.49 24.64
CA ALA A 238 -22.37 24.09 25.72
C ALA A 238 -21.76 25.32 26.41
N GLU A 239 -20.46 25.61 26.31
CA GLU A 239 -19.88 26.71 27.13
C GLU A 239 -19.50 27.98 26.36
N ASP A 240 -19.26 27.94 25.03
CA ASP A 240 -18.78 29.14 24.29
C ASP A 240 -19.73 29.73 23.23
N ARG A 241 -21.03 29.38 23.25
CA ARG A 241 -22.06 30.15 22.53
C ARG A 241 -22.60 31.34 23.34
N HIS A 242 -21.71 32.23 23.77
CA HIS A 242 -22.08 33.62 24.11
C HIS A 242 -21.77 34.55 22.93
N VAL A 243 -22.36 34.25 21.77
CA VAL A 243 -22.40 35.13 20.60
C VAL A 243 -23.29 36.34 20.89
N ARG A 244 -22.62 37.49 21.04
CA ARG A 244 -23.03 38.85 20.64
C ARG A 244 -24.53 38.99 20.29
N ALA A 245 -25.34 39.31 21.30
CA ALA A 245 -26.65 39.91 21.07
C ALA A 245 -26.49 41.32 20.48
N ARG A 246 -26.56 41.36 19.14
CA ARG A 246 -27.15 42.40 18.28
C ARG A 246 -27.56 43.70 19.02
N ARG A 247 -26.68 44.72 19.02
CA ARG A 247 -27.12 46.11 19.17
C ARG A 247 -27.70 46.57 17.83
N ALA A 248 -29.00 46.82 17.82
CA ALA A 248 -29.64 47.79 16.94
C ALA A 248 -29.65 49.15 17.63
#